data_AF-A0A7C3DXK8-F1
#
_entry.id   AF-A0A7C3DXK8-F1
#
_cell.length_a   1.000
_cell.length_b   1.000
_cell.length_c   1.000
_cell.angle_alpha   90.00
_cell.angle_beta   90.00
_cell.angle_gamma   90.00
#
_symmetry.space_group_name_H-M   'P 1'
#
loop_
_entity.id
_entity.type
_entity.pdbx_description
1 polymer ?
#
loop_
_entity_poly.entity_id
_entity_poly.type
_entity_poly.pdbx_seq_one_letter_code
_entity_poly.pdbx_strand_id
1 'polypeptide(L)'
;MRRFYVTLGLLLFCFSSVLTAQVPQKINYQVVIRDGNGIILAGTAIGIRIGILQNSPSGAAVYQEAYPQNPVTNAYGVVNLQIGSGMPQIGNFASINWAGAVYYIRIEVDPAGGTSYSVTSTSQLLSVPYAFYADETGAAVPSHYVGEFYGGGIVFYVDHTGNHGLICSVADIGTTTTWSDQPTALIGPTAQSDWNGEANSAAMILQSISASAADMCDTYINTNYGTGTFNDWYLPAIDQLNLLYHSKYILNKTLESDGNGATVPIEKAVYWSSTENAAISAWAIDFTIGSVIGNDKLCTPSRVRAIRNF
;
A
#
# COMPACT_ATOMS: atom_id res chain seq x y z
N MET A 1 19.57 -42.85 -12.81
CA MET A 1 20.01 -41.48 -12.45
C MET A 1 18.87 -40.46 -12.52
N ARG A 2 18.16 -40.29 -13.66
CA ARG A 2 17.07 -39.30 -13.83
C ARG A 2 15.91 -39.39 -12.81
N ARG A 3 15.54 -40.60 -12.35
CA ARG A 3 14.49 -40.81 -11.32
C ARG A 3 14.93 -40.43 -9.89
N PHE A 4 16.24 -40.41 -9.61
CA PHE A 4 16.79 -40.08 -8.30
C PHE A 4 16.78 -38.56 -8.04
N TYR A 5 17.00 -37.76 -9.09
CA TYR A 5 16.92 -36.29 -9.02
C TYR A 5 15.48 -35.77 -8.86
N VAL A 6 14.49 -36.47 -9.41
CA VAL A 6 13.07 -36.10 -9.25
C VAL A 6 12.59 -36.37 -7.82
N THR A 7 13.00 -37.48 -7.21
CA THR A 7 12.70 -37.77 -5.79
C THR A 7 13.46 -36.87 -4.82
N LEU A 8 14.70 -36.49 -5.12
CA LEU A 8 15.47 -35.54 -4.31
C LEU A 8 14.90 -34.11 -4.39
N GLY A 9 14.40 -33.71 -5.57
CA GLY A 9 13.73 -32.42 -5.78
C GLY A 9 12.38 -32.31 -5.04
N LEU A 10 11.58 -33.38 -4.99
CA LEU A 10 10.33 -33.42 -4.22
C LEU A 10 10.57 -33.41 -2.70
N LEU A 11 11.67 -34.03 -2.22
CA LEU A 11 12.02 -34.02 -0.79
C LEU A 11 12.52 -32.64 -0.33
N LEU A 12 13.20 -31.88 -1.19
CA LEU A 12 13.61 -30.50 -0.90
C LEU A 12 12.42 -29.52 -0.91
N PHE A 13 11.39 -29.77 -1.74
CA PHE A 13 10.18 -28.93 -1.81
C PHE A 13 9.26 -29.09 -0.59
N CYS A 14 9.32 -30.22 0.12
CA CYS A 14 8.58 -30.43 1.37
C CYS A 14 9.21 -29.78 2.61
N PHE A 15 10.47 -29.31 2.53
CA PHE A 15 11.17 -28.70 3.66
C PHE A 15 11.00 -27.16 3.75
N SER A 16 10.28 -26.55 2.81
CA SER A 16 9.93 -25.13 2.87
C SER A 16 8.69 -24.86 3.75
N SER A 17 8.42 -25.70 4.75
CA SER A 17 7.34 -25.45 5.72
C SER A 17 7.61 -24.12 6.42
N VAL A 18 6.72 -23.18 6.11
CA VAL A 18 6.61 -21.81 6.58
C VAL A 18 7.03 -21.68 8.05
N LEU A 19 8.18 -21.06 8.28
CA LEU A 19 8.52 -20.52 9.59
C LEU A 19 7.59 -19.34 9.84
N THR A 20 6.49 -19.57 10.56
CA THR A 20 5.71 -18.46 11.09
C THR A 20 6.47 -17.92 12.30
N ALA A 21 7.18 -16.81 12.14
CA ALA A 21 7.61 -16.00 13.27
C ALA A 21 6.37 -15.32 13.86
N GLN A 22 5.58 -16.05 14.66
CA GLN A 22 4.48 -15.41 15.38
C GLN A 22 5.07 -14.60 16.53
N VAL A 23 4.76 -13.30 16.54
CA VAL A 23 5.04 -12.45 17.70
C VAL A 23 4.33 -13.08 18.90
N PRO A 24 5.04 -13.35 20.01
CA PRO A 24 4.41 -13.87 21.21
C PRO A 24 3.21 -13.01 21.59
N GLN A 25 2.02 -13.62 21.68
CA GLN A 25 0.76 -12.94 22.01
C GLN A 25 0.67 -12.69 23.52
N LYS A 26 1.69 -12.04 24.08
CA LYS A 26 1.85 -11.79 25.51
C LYS A 26 2.57 -10.48 25.78
N ILE A 27 2.24 -9.80 26.87
CA ILE A 27 2.91 -8.56 27.32
C ILE A 27 3.53 -8.80 28.70
N ASN A 28 4.82 -8.51 28.87
CA ASN A 28 5.44 -8.51 30.19
C ASN A 28 4.89 -7.34 31.02
N TYR A 29 4.52 -7.63 32.27
CA TYR A 29 3.97 -6.63 33.18
C TYR A 29 4.50 -6.83 34.60
N GLN A 30 4.88 -5.74 35.26
CA GLN A 30 5.39 -5.75 36.63
C GLN A 30 4.62 -4.75 37.47
N VAL A 31 4.23 -5.15 38.67
CA VAL A 31 3.50 -4.28 39.60
C VAL A 31 3.87 -4.58 41.05
N VAL A 32 3.88 -3.51 41.85
CA VAL A 32 4.00 -3.57 43.31
C VAL A 32 2.61 -3.69 43.91
N ILE A 33 2.40 -4.71 44.72
CA ILE A 33 1.12 -4.99 45.37
C ILE A 33 1.13 -4.43 46.78
N ARG A 34 0.07 -3.68 47.09
CA ARG A 34 -0.21 -3.13 48.41
C ARG A 34 -1.62 -3.53 48.84
N ASP A 35 -1.84 -3.62 50.15
CA ASP A 35 -3.17 -3.83 50.71
C ASP A 35 -4.03 -2.55 50.70
N GLY A 36 -5.25 -2.63 51.21
CA GLY A 36 -6.17 -1.48 51.31
C GLY A 36 -5.69 -0.35 52.22
N ASN A 37 -4.66 -0.58 53.05
CA ASN A 37 -4.02 0.43 53.90
C ASN A 37 -2.72 0.99 53.27
N GLY A 38 -2.36 0.55 52.06
CA GLY A 38 -1.14 0.96 51.36
C GLY A 38 0.14 0.22 51.81
N ILE A 39 0.02 -0.81 52.66
CA ILE A 39 1.15 -1.61 53.15
C ILE A 39 1.55 -2.62 52.06
N ILE A 40 2.86 -2.80 51.87
CA ILE A 40 3.41 -3.75 50.91
C ILE A 40 3.08 -5.19 51.35
N LEU A 41 2.49 -5.97 50.46
CA LEU A 41 2.24 -7.40 50.68
C LEU A 41 3.44 -8.20 50.18
N ALA A 42 4.38 -8.54 51.07
CA ALA A 42 5.60 -9.27 50.72
C ALA A 42 5.49 -10.78 50.99
N GLY A 43 5.89 -11.62 50.03
CA GLY A 43 5.88 -13.07 50.18
C GLY A 43 4.48 -13.70 50.21
N THR A 44 3.47 -12.99 49.71
CA THR A 44 2.06 -13.37 49.85
C THR A 44 1.51 -13.85 48.51
N ALA A 45 0.81 -14.99 48.51
CA ALA A 45 0.03 -15.44 47.36
C ALA A 45 -1.25 -14.60 47.24
N ILE A 46 -1.44 -13.94 46.10
CA ILE A 46 -2.55 -13.01 45.86
C ILE A 46 -3.44 -13.47 44.72
N GLY A 47 -4.72 -13.17 44.79
CA GLY A 47 -5.63 -13.32 43.66
C GLY A 47 -5.46 -12.12 42.76
N ILE A 48 -5.22 -12.33 41.47
CA ILE A 48 -5.07 -11.22 40.52
C ILE A 48 -5.86 -11.44 39.24
N ARG A 49 -6.48 -10.36 38.79
CA ARG A 49 -7.22 -10.27 37.54
C ARG A 49 -6.78 -9.02 36.79
N ILE A 50 -6.57 -9.17 35.49
CA ILE A 50 -6.14 -8.09 34.59
C ILE A 50 -7.18 -7.92 33.50
N GLY A 51 -7.56 -6.68 33.24
CA GLY A 51 -8.43 -6.28 32.14
C GLY A 51 -7.74 -5.28 31.21
N ILE A 52 -8.06 -5.35 29.92
CA ILE A 52 -7.71 -4.35 28.93
C ILE A 52 -8.98 -3.58 28.58
N LEU A 53 -9.01 -2.29 28.92
CA LEU A 53 -10.13 -1.39 28.69
C LEU A 53 -9.88 -0.55 27.44
N GLN A 54 -10.94 -0.21 26.72
CA GLN A 54 -10.87 0.59 25.50
C GLN A 54 -11.37 2.03 25.72
N ASN A 55 -10.72 2.99 25.08
CA ASN A 55 -11.05 4.43 24.99
C ASN A 55 -10.98 5.24 26.29
N SER A 56 -11.19 4.65 27.47
CA SER A 56 -11.07 5.36 28.74
C SER A 56 -10.66 4.44 29.90
N PRO A 57 -10.16 5.00 31.03
CA PRO A 57 -9.82 4.23 32.24
C PRO A 57 -11.01 3.51 32.90
N SER A 58 -12.23 3.88 32.53
CA SER A 58 -13.49 3.27 32.97
C SER A 58 -14.27 2.62 31.82
N GLY A 59 -13.62 2.45 30.66
CA GLY A 59 -14.22 1.90 29.46
C GLY A 59 -14.55 0.40 29.59
N ALA A 60 -15.21 -0.13 28.57
CA ALA A 60 -15.51 -1.56 28.50
C ALA A 60 -14.21 -2.38 28.37
N ALA A 61 -14.18 -3.53 29.05
CA ALA A 61 -13.08 -4.48 28.92
C ALA A 61 -13.22 -5.26 27.61
N VAL A 62 -12.27 -5.09 26.69
CA VAL A 62 -12.18 -5.88 25.45
C VAL A 62 -11.50 -7.23 25.69
N TYR A 63 -10.72 -7.32 26.76
CA TYR A 63 -10.10 -8.54 27.24
C TYR A 63 -10.01 -8.54 28.77
N GLN A 64 -10.16 -9.70 29.39
CA GLN A 64 -9.94 -9.88 30.82
C GLN A 64 -9.45 -11.30 31.09
N GLU A 65 -8.48 -11.45 31.98
CA GLU A 65 -7.94 -12.74 32.41
C GLU A 65 -7.70 -12.79 33.91
N ALA A 66 -7.81 -13.98 34.48
CA ALA A 66 -7.46 -14.26 35.87
C ALA A 66 -6.26 -15.20 35.94
N TYR A 67 -5.47 -15.10 37.01
CA TYR A 67 -4.30 -15.93 37.25
C TYR A 67 -4.60 -16.95 38.35
N PRO A 68 -5.15 -18.14 38.02
CA PRO A 68 -5.65 -19.10 39.00
C PRO A 68 -4.56 -19.68 39.91
N GLN A 69 -3.28 -19.57 39.53
CA GLN A 69 -2.14 -20.03 40.31
C GLN A 69 -1.79 -19.14 41.52
N ASN A 70 -2.49 -18.02 41.71
CA ASN A 70 -2.24 -17.04 42.78
C ASN A 70 -0.77 -16.65 42.91
N PRO A 71 -0.26 -15.81 42.00
CA PRO A 71 1.13 -15.37 41.99
C PRO A 71 1.59 -14.87 43.37
N VAL A 72 2.82 -15.24 43.74
CA VAL A 72 3.43 -14.86 45.02
C VAL A 72 4.28 -13.60 44.84
N THR A 73 4.05 -12.60 45.68
CA THR A 73 4.86 -11.38 45.68
C THR A 73 6.26 -11.62 46.24
N ASN A 74 7.27 -10.90 45.77
CA ASN A 74 8.61 -10.97 46.35
C ASN A 74 8.73 -10.16 47.66
N ALA A 75 9.94 -10.06 48.22
CA ALA A 75 10.22 -9.32 49.45
C ALA A 75 9.88 -7.81 49.38
N TYR A 76 9.72 -7.26 48.18
CA TYR A 76 9.35 -5.87 47.93
C TYR A 76 7.89 -5.72 47.46
N GLY A 77 7.10 -6.78 47.54
CA GLY A 77 5.71 -6.82 47.08
C GLY A 77 5.52 -6.84 45.57
N VAL A 78 6.58 -7.08 44.81
CA VAL A 78 6.54 -7.08 43.34
C VAL A 78 6.08 -8.43 42.82
N VAL A 79 5.23 -8.42 41.80
CA VAL A 79 4.89 -9.58 40.97
C VAL A 79 5.25 -9.32 39.51
N ASN A 80 5.80 -10.34 38.84
CA ASN A 80 6.06 -10.35 37.40
C ASN A 80 5.03 -11.24 36.72
N LEU A 81 4.37 -10.69 35.70
CA LEU A 81 3.27 -11.34 34.99
C LEU A 81 3.49 -11.24 33.49
N GLN A 82 2.84 -12.13 32.75
CA GLN A 82 2.74 -12.09 31.31
C GLN A 82 1.27 -11.99 30.93
N ILE A 83 0.81 -10.78 30.62
CA ILE A 83 -0.57 -10.56 30.19
C ILE A 83 -0.82 -11.35 28.91
N GLY A 84 -1.92 -12.11 28.84
CA GLY A 84 -2.20 -13.07 27.76
C GLY A 84 -1.79 -14.52 28.08
N SER A 85 -1.23 -14.77 29.26
CA SER A 85 -0.93 -16.12 29.77
C SER A 85 -1.90 -16.62 30.84
N GLY A 86 -2.78 -15.75 31.33
CA GLY A 86 -3.80 -16.11 32.31
C GLY A 86 -4.92 -16.93 31.69
N MET A 87 -5.92 -17.27 32.50
CA MET A 87 -7.17 -17.86 32.03
C MET A 87 -8.11 -16.73 31.55
N PRO A 88 -8.43 -16.66 30.25
CA PRO A 88 -9.34 -15.65 29.74
C PRO A 88 -10.74 -15.79 30.34
N GLN A 89 -11.31 -14.67 30.77
CA GLN A 89 -12.68 -14.55 31.25
C GLN A 89 -13.55 -13.73 30.29
N ILE A 90 -12.95 -12.78 29.56
CA ILE A 90 -13.59 -11.96 28.53
C ILE A 90 -12.64 -11.85 27.34
N GLY A 91 -13.17 -12.01 26.13
CA GLY A 91 -12.45 -11.79 24.88
C GLY A 91 -11.32 -12.79 24.62
N ASN A 92 -10.58 -12.55 23.54
CA ASN A 92 -9.38 -13.29 23.17
C ASN A 92 -8.24 -12.28 22.97
N PHE A 93 -7.10 -12.49 23.64
CA PHE A 93 -5.97 -11.56 23.58
C PHE A 93 -5.45 -11.38 22.14
N ALA A 94 -5.41 -12.46 21.36
CA ALA A 94 -4.90 -12.45 20.00
C ALA A 94 -5.81 -11.71 18.99
N SER A 95 -7.07 -11.42 19.36
CA SER A 95 -8.01 -10.70 18.50
C SER A 95 -8.15 -9.21 18.84
N ILE A 96 -7.36 -8.69 19.78
CA ILE A 96 -7.42 -7.27 20.15
C ILE A 96 -6.89 -6.44 18.97
N ASN A 97 -7.70 -5.50 18.47
CA ASN A 97 -7.27 -4.55 17.46
C ASN A 97 -6.47 -3.40 18.10
N TRP A 98 -5.17 -3.61 18.29
CA TRP A 98 -4.27 -2.66 18.95
C TRP A 98 -4.16 -1.30 18.24
N ALA A 99 -4.47 -1.22 16.94
CA ALA A 99 -4.43 0.03 16.16
C ALA A 99 -5.73 0.85 16.23
N GLY A 100 -6.83 0.25 16.69
CA GLY A 100 -8.17 0.85 16.58
C GLY A 100 -8.60 1.78 17.71
N ALA A 101 -7.82 1.89 18.80
CA ALA A 101 -8.20 2.67 19.98
C ALA A 101 -7.04 2.91 20.95
N VAL A 102 -7.28 3.79 21.92
CA VAL A 102 -6.43 3.91 23.11
C VAL A 102 -6.84 2.84 24.13
N TYR A 103 -5.85 2.15 24.70
CA TYR A 103 -6.07 1.04 25.65
C TYR A 103 -5.52 1.34 27.04
N TYR A 104 -6.15 0.76 28.06
CA TYR A 104 -5.78 0.87 29.47
C TYR A 104 -5.66 -0.52 30.09
N ILE A 105 -4.68 -0.72 30.96
CA ILE A 105 -4.57 -1.91 31.81
C ILE A 105 -5.25 -1.61 33.13
N ARG A 106 -6.29 -2.37 33.46
CA ARG A 106 -6.90 -2.43 34.80
C ARG A 106 -6.41 -3.67 35.53
N ILE A 107 -6.00 -3.50 36.78
CA ILE A 107 -5.59 -4.59 37.66
C ILE A 107 -6.48 -4.59 38.88
N GLU A 108 -6.91 -5.79 39.24
CA GLU A 108 -7.80 -6.07 40.36
C GLU A 108 -7.16 -7.16 41.22
N VAL A 109 -7.00 -6.90 42.52
CA VAL A 109 -6.27 -7.77 43.44
C VAL A 109 -7.13 -8.15 44.64
N ASP A 110 -7.09 -9.42 44.99
CA ASP A 110 -7.55 -9.98 46.26
C ASP A 110 -6.31 -10.33 47.11
N PRO A 111 -6.02 -9.53 48.16
CA PRO A 111 -4.90 -9.77 49.07
C PRO A 111 -4.91 -11.16 49.74
N ALA A 112 -6.07 -11.80 49.87
CA ALA A 112 -6.22 -13.10 50.52
C ALA A 112 -6.05 -14.29 49.56
N GLY A 113 -5.77 -14.06 48.27
CA GLY A 113 -5.64 -15.14 47.30
C GLY A 113 -6.96 -15.62 46.70
N GLY A 114 -8.08 -14.97 47.00
CA GLY A 114 -9.40 -15.33 46.49
C GLY A 114 -9.77 -14.63 45.18
N THR A 115 -11.08 -14.53 44.94
CA THR A 115 -11.67 -13.82 43.80
C THR A 115 -12.44 -12.56 44.22
N SER A 116 -12.31 -12.15 45.48
CA SER A 116 -12.96 -10.97 46.05
C SER A 116 -12.05 -9.76 45.89
N TYR A 117 -11.84 -9.36 44.63
CA TYR A 117 -10.91 -8.30 44.28
C TYR A 117 -11.35 -6.96 44.90
N SER A 118 -10.51 -6.40 45.77
CA SER A 118 -10.80 -5.19 46.56
C SER A 118 -9.87 -4.03 46.24
N VAL A 119 -8.65 -4.33 45.76
CA VAL A 119 -7.68 -3.31 45.35
C VAL A 119 -7.71 -3.21 43.83
N THR A 120 -8.00 -2.02 43.29
CA THR A 120 -8.06 -1.78 41.84
C THR A 120 -7.17 -0.62 41.44
N SER A 121 -6.47 -0.74 40.31
CA SER A 121 -5.70 0.32 39.69
C SER A 121 -5.85 0.27 38.17
N THR A 122 -5.86 1.43 37.52
CA THR A 122 -5.91 1.54 36.05
C THR A 122 -4.79 2.46 35.56
N SER A 123 -4.10 2.04 34.50
CA SER A 123 -3.04 2.80 33.84
C SER A 123 -3.19 2.72 32.31
N GLN A 124 -2.77 3.74 31.58
CA GLN A 124 -2.79 3.70 30.11
C GLN A 124 -1.67 2.80 29.60
N LEU A 125 -1.96 2.02 28.56
CA LEU A 125 -0.95 1.25 27.83
C LEU A 125 -0.31 2.18 26.80
N LEU A 126 0.97 2.49 27.00
CA LEU A 126 1.77 3.33 26.10
C LEU A 126 2.71 2.48 25.25
N SER A 127 3.16 3.04 24.13
CA SER A 127 4.09 2.39 23.20
C SER A 127 5.43 2.04 23.87
N VAL A 128 5.96 0.86 23.53
CA VAL A 128 7.33 0.45 23.84
C VAL A 128 8.27 0.76 22.67
N PRO A 129 9.60 0.85 22.85
CA PRO A 129 10.54 1.19 21.76
C PRO A 129 10.39 0.33 20.49
N TYR A 130 10.10 -0.97 20.64
CA TYR A 130 9.84 -1.87 19.51
C TYR A 130 8.56 -1.51 18.72
N ALA A 131 7.53 -1.00 19.40
CA ALA A 131 6.29 -0.56 18.76
C ALA A 131 6.48 0.73 17.95
N PHE A 132 7.39 1.63 18.36
CA PHE A 132 7.75 2.81 17.57
C PHE A 132 8.47 2.43 16.27
N TYR A 133 9.35 1.42 16.31
CA TYR A 133 10.00 0.92 15.10
C TYR A 133 9.04 0.18 14.15
N ALA A 134 8.02 -0.49 14.70
CA ALA A 134 6.97 -1.12 13.90
C ALA A 134 6.08 -0.10 13.16
N ASP A 135 5.87 1.09 13.72
CA ASP A 135 5.14 2.20 13.08
C ASP A 135 5.85 2.69 11.79
N GLU A 136 7.19 2.72 11.81
CA GLU A 136 8.00 3.11 10.64
C GLU A 136 7.98 2.07 9.51
N THR A 137 7.64 0.81 9.81
CA THR A 137 7.67 -0.32 8.84
C THR A 137 6.29 -0.86 8.49
N GLY A 138 5.25 -0.46 9.22
CA GLY A 138 3.84 -0.72 8.92
C GLY A 138 3.25 0.21 7.86
N ALA A 139 4.10 0.82 7.02
CA ALA A 139 3.66 1.58 5.86
C ALA A 139 2.69 0.73 5.04
N ALA A 140 1.53 1.31 4.73
CA ALA A 140 0.37 0.68 4.14
C ALA A 140 0.73 -0.35 3.06
N VAL A 141 0.06 -1.51 3.09
CA VAL A 141 -0.04 -2.34 1.88
C VAL A 141 -0.52 -1.39 0.77
N PRO A 142 0.24 -1.19 -0.32
CA PRO A 142 -0.17 -0.27 -1.38
C PRO A 142 -1.58 -0.67 -1.83
N SER A 143 -2.51 0.31 -1.87
CA SER A 143 -3.88 0.04 -2.33
C SER A 143 -3.87 -0.45 -3.77
N HIS A 144 -2.87 0.00 -4.54
CA HIS A 144 -2.68 -0.36 -5.94
C HIS A 144 -1.24 -0.78 -6.25
N TYR A 145 -1.07 -1.59 -7.30
CA TYR A 145 0.25 -2.08 -7.73
C TYR A 145 0.42 -2.02 -9.25
N VAL A 146 1.68 -1.90 -9.70
CA VAL A 146 2.00 -1.89 -11.14
C VAL A 146 1.58 -3.21 -11.80
N GLY A 147 0.82 -3.10 -12.89
CA GLY A 147 0.23 -4.23 -13.62
C GLY A 147 -1.20 -4.56 -13.22
N GLU A 148 -1.81 -3.85 -12.27
CA GLU A 148 -3.21 -3.99 -11.90
C GLU A 148 -4.15 -3.36 -12.94
N PHE A 149 -5.23 -4.06 -13.30
CA PHE A 149 -6.34 -3.45 -14.04
C PHE A 149 -7.17 -2.57 -13.10
N TYR A 150 -7.12 -1.25 -13.28
CA TYR A 150 -7.79 -0.28 -12.43
C TYR A 150 -8.10 1.00 -13.21
N GLY A 151 -9.17 1.69 -12.83
CA GLY A 151 -9.54 3.00 -13.39
C GLY A 151 -9.66 3.03 -14.92
N GLY A 152 -10.22 1.98 -15.53
CA GLY A 152 -10.40 1.90 -16.99
C GLY A 152 -9.16 1.50 -17.80
N GLY A 153 -8.03 1.26 -17.13
CA GLY A 153 -6.76 0.94 -17.77
C GLY A 153 -5.91 -0.05 -16.96
N ILE A 154 -4.60 0.06 -17.12
CA ILE A 154 -3.61 -0.69 -16.35
C ILE A 154 -2.65 0.27 -15.63
N VAL A 155 -2.46 0.06 -14.33
CA VAL A 155 -1.56 0.86 -13.48
C VAL A 155 -0.12 0.60 -13.89
N PHE A 156 0.64 1.67 -14.17
CA PHE A 156 2.05 1.56 -14.57
C PHE A 156 3.01 2.32 -13.66
N TYR A 157 2.49 3.13 -12.75
CA TYR A 157 3.25 3.83 -11.73
C TYR A 157 2.38 4.00 -10.48
N VAL A 158 3.00 3.86 -9.31
CA VAL A 158 2.40 4.11 -7.99
C VAL A 158 3.40 4.92 -7.19
N ASP A 159 2.93 5.96 -6.51
CA ASP A 159 3.78 6.79 -5.66
C ASP A 159 4.18 6.07 -4.36
N HIS A 160 5.07 6.70 -3.58
CA HIS A 160 5.54 6.18 -2.30
C HIS A 160 4.43 6.00 -1.24
N THR A 161 3.25 6.62 -1.43
CA THR A 161 2.13 6.48 -0.51
C THR A 161 1.28 5.26 -0.82
N GLY A 162 1.40 4.69 -2.03
CA GLY A 162 0.60 3.55 -2.47
C GLY A 162 -0.84 3.90 -2.85
N ASN A 163 -1.22 5.18 -2.77
CA ASN A 163 -2.61 5.65 -2.96
C ASN A 163 -2.82 6.42 -4.27
N HIS A 164 -1.76 6.95 -4.87
CA HIS A 164 -1.86 7.66 -6.13
C HIS A 164 -0.90 7.09 -7.16
N GLY A 165 -1.21 7.31 -8.43
CA GLY A 165 -0.35 6.81 -9.50
C GLY A 165 -0.81 7.19 -10.89
N LEU A 166 -0.27 6.47 -11.87
CA LEU A 166 -0.61 6.65 -13.27
C LEU A 166 -1.15 5.35 -13.86
N ILE A 167 -2.22 5.49 -14.62
CA ILE A 167 -2.89 4.43 -15.39
C ILE A 167 -2.69 4.72 -16.87
N CYS A 168 -2.39 3.70 -17.66
CA CYS A 168 -2.39 3.80 -19.12
C CYS A 168 -3.55 3.02 -19.73
N SER A 169 -3.97 3.46 -20.91
CA SER A 169 -5.00 2.80 -21.72
C SER A 169 -4.60 1.35 -22.08
N VAL A 170 -5.57 0.45 -22.11
CA VAL A 170 -5.32 -0.98 -22.37
C VAL A 170 -4.94 -1.31 -23.81
N ALA A 171 -5.02 -0.33 -24.73
CA ALA A 171 -4.61 -0.43 -26.12
C ALA A 171 -4.08 0.94 -26.59
N ASP A 172 -3.29 0.97 -27.66
CA ASP A 172 -2.96 2.23 -28.32
C ASP A 172 -4.25 2.85 -28.88
N ILE A 173 -4.49 4.12 -28.58
CA ILE A 173 -5.65 4.85 -29.11
C ILE A 173 -5.34 5.48 -30.48
N GLY A 174 -4.06 5.60 -30.81
CA GLY A 174 -3.57 6.06 -32.11
C GLY A 174 -2.34 5.26 -32.54
N THR A 175 -2.31 4.81 -33.80
CA THR A 175 -1.20 3.99 -34.33
C THR A 175 -0.35 4.70 -35.37
N THR A 176 -0.90 5.73 -36.02
CA THR A 176 -0.23 6.57 -37.02
C THR A 176 -0.66 8.02 -36.84
N THR A 177 -0.41 8.57 -35.66
CA THR A 177 -0.91 9.89 -35.25
C THR A 177 0.19 10.94 -35.36
N THR A 178 -0.16 12.10 -35.88
CA THR A 178 0.68 13.30 -35.87
C THR A 178 0.59 13.99 -34.51
N TRP A 179 1.67 14.60 -34.06
CA TRP A 179 1.67 15.30 -32.77
C TRP A 179 0.72 16.51 -32.79
N SER A 180 0.72 17.27 -33.89
CA SER A 180 -0.16 18.43 -34.11
C SER A 180 -0.38 18.65 -35.62
N ASP A 181 -1.56 19.16 -35.99
CA ASP A 181 -1.87 19.63 -37.35
C ASP A 181 -1.36 21.06 -37.64
N GLN A 182 -0.83 21.77 -36.62
CA GLN A 182 -0.15 23.07 -36.71
C GLN A 182 1.36 22.93 -36.40
N PRO A 183 2.17 22.40 -37.33
CA PRO A 183 3.55 22.03 -37.02
C PRO A 183 4.54 23.18 -36.96
N THR A 184 4.14 24.43 -37.17
CA THR A 184 5.09 25.56 -37.14
C THR A 184 4.87 26.52 -35.98
N ALA A 185 3.79 26.34 -35.22
CA ALA A 185 3.52 27.13 -34.03
C ALA A 185 4.24 26.51 -32.83
N LEU A 186 4.98 27.35 -32.09
CA LEU A 186 5.51 26.99 -30.78
C LEU A 186 4.42 27.26 -29.74
N ILE A 187 4.05 26.24 -28.96
CA ILE A 187 3.18 26.43 -27.79
C ILE A 187 3.95 27.09 -26.66
N GLY A 188 5.19 26.68 -26.47
CA GLY A 188 6.12 27.26 -25.53
C GLY A 188 5.94 26.67 -24.13
N PRO A 189 6.28 27.44 -23.09
CA PRO A 189 6.47 26.90 -21.74
C PRO A 189 5.30 26.08 -21.16
N THR A 190 4.07 26.32 -21.63
CA THR A 190 2.87 25.60 -21.18
C THR A 190 2.74 24.19 -21.75
N ALA A 191 3.51 23.81 -22.78
CA ALA A 191 3.61 22.45 -23.31
C ALA A 191 5.02 21.84 -23.22
N GLN A 192 5.93 22.46 -22.48
CA GLN A 192 7.33 22.03 -22.34
C GLN A 192 7.62 21.40 -20.97
N SER A 193 6.60 21.03 -20.19
CA SER A 193 6.83 20.32 -18.94
C SER A 193 7.28 18.89 -19.23
N ASP A 194 8.33 18.44 -18.54
CA ASP A 194 8.79 17.05 -18.67
C ASP A 194 7.90 16.06 -17.89
N TRP A 195 7.13 16.54 -16.91
CA TRP A 195 6.41 15.70 -15.96
C TRP A 195 4.89 15.95 -15.93
N ASN A 196 4.39 17.10 -16.39
CA ASN A 196 2.97 17.45 -16.31
C ASN A 196 2.26 17.29 -17.67
N GLY A 197 1.96 16.04 -18.03
CA GLY A 197 1.33 15.73 -19.31
C GLY A 197 -0.08 16.28 -19.46
N GLU A 198 -0.81 16.43 -18.36
CA GLU A 198 -2.16 16.99 -18.33
C GLU A 198 -2.14 18.47 -18.75
N ALA A 199 -1.26 19.27 -18.12
CA ALA A 199 -1.11 20.69 -18.47
C ALA A 199 -0.60 20.88 -19.90
N ASN A 200 0.36 20.05 -20.34
CA ASN A 200 0.85 20.09 -21.72
C ASN A 200 -0.27 19.78 -22.72
N SER A 201 -1.04 18.71 -22.47
CA SER A 201 -2.15 18.30 -23.34
C SER A 201 -3.21 19.39 -23.43
N ALA A 202 -3.57 20.02 -22.29
CA ALA A 202 -4.50 21.14 -22.27
C ALA A 202 -3.98 22.34 -23.08
N ALA A 203 -2.68 22.66 -22.99
CA ALA A 203 -2.07 23.73 -23.79
C ALA A 203 -2.07 23.42 -25.29
N MET A 204 -1.89 22.15 -25.68
CA MET A 204 -2.04 21.70 -27.06
C MET A 204 -3.47 21.91 -27.57
N ILE A 205 -4.48 21.54 -26.79
CA ILE A 205 -5.89 21.66 -27.19
C ILE A 205 -6.31 23.14 -27.34
N LEU A 206 -5.82 24.02 -26.46
CA LEU A 206 -6.11 25.46 -26.50
C LEU A 206 -5.61 26.17 -27.77
N GLN A 207 -4.67 25.58 -28.51
CA GLN A 207 -4.26 26.10 -29.81
C GLN A 207 -5.24 25.79 -30.96
N SER A 208 -6.43 25.24 -30.65
CA SER A 208 -7.47 24.88 -31.63
C SER A 208 -7.02 23.79 -32.62
N ILE A 209 -6.31 22.78 -32.12
CA ILE A 209 -5.74 21.67 -32.91
C ILE A 209 -6.69 20.46 -32.83
N SER A 210 -7.58 20.30 -33.80
CA SER A 210 -8.65 19.27 -33.79
C SER A 210 -8.21 17.87 -34.22
N ALA A 211 -6.93 17.67 -34.55
CA ALA A 211 -6.39 16.37 -34.96
C ALA A 211 -5.00 16.08 -34.35
N SER A 212 -4.76 16.55 -33.12
CA SER A 212 -3.51 16.26 -32.39
C SER A 212 -3.54 14.94 -31.65
N ALA A 213 -2.35 14.46 -31.27
CA ALA A 213 -2.21 13.35 -30.34
C ALA A 213 -2.86 13.64 -28.97
N ALA A 214 -2.88 14.91 -28.52
CA ALA A 214 -3.53 15.31 -27.27
C ALA A 214 -5.06 15.34 -27.39
N ASP A 215 -5.60 15.88 -28.49
CA ASP A 215 -7.05 15.87 -28.78
C ASP A 215 -7.62 14.45 -28.84
N MET A 216 -6.85 13.51 -29.41
CA MET A 216 -7.19 12.10 -29.41
C MET A 216 -7.29 11.51 -28.00
N CYS A 217 -6.43 11.93 -27.07
CA CYS A 217 -6.53 11.53 -25.67
C CYS A 217 -7.73 12.19 -24.96
N ASP A 218 -7.93 13.49 -25.16
CA ASP A 218 -8.99 14.27 -24.51
C ASP A 218 -10.40 13.78 -24.87
N THR A 219 -10.59 13.38 -26.12
CA THR A 219 -11.85 12.84 -26.62
C THR A 219 -12.02 11.33 -26.37
N TYR A 220 -10.99 10.65 -25.86
CA TYR A 220 -11.03 9.21 -25.64
C TYR A 220 -11.87 8.84 -24.41
N ILE A 221 -12.80 7.90 -24.61
CA ILE A 221 -13.59 7.27 -23.54
C ILE A 221 -13.31 5.77 -23.59
N ASN A 222 -12.80 5.21 -22.49
CA ASN A 222 -12.46 3.80 -22.47
C ASN A 222 -13.71 2.91 -22.42
N THR A 223 -13.60 1.73 -23.01
CA THR A 223 -14.60 0.66 -22.81
C THR A 223 -14.50 0.12 -21.38
N ASN A 224 -15.64 -0.20 -20.77
CA ASN A 224 -15.68 -0.76 -19.43
C ASN A 224 -15.44 -2.27 -19.45
N TYR A 225 -14.29 -2.71 -18.95
CA TYR A 225 -13.93 -4.13 -18.76
C TYR A 225 -14.09 -4.58 -17.30
N GLY A 226 -15.00 -3.97 -16.55
CA GLY A 226 -15.17 -4.19 -15.11
C GLY A 226 -14.38 -3.22 -14.22
N THR A 227 -13.62 -2.31 -14.83
CA THR A 227 -12.80 -1.31 -14.14
C THR A 227 -13.34 0.12 -14.25
N GLY A 228 -14.54 0.31 -14.81
CA GLY A 228 -15.19 1.62 -14.96
C GLY A 228 -14.95 2.29 -16.32
N THR A 229 -15.62 3.42 -16.53
CA THR A 229 -15.55 4.27 -17.74
C THR A 229 -15.10 5.67 -17.34
N PHE A 230 -14.11 6.19 -18.07
CA PHE A 230 -13.43 7.44 -17.78
C PHE A 230 -13.14 8.20 -19.07
N ASN A 231 -13.11 9.52 -18.95
CA ASN A 231 -13.00 10.50 -20.02
C ASN A 231 -12.03 11.64 -19.67
N ASP A 232 -11.14 11.43 -18.71
CA ASP A 232 -10.12 12.36 -18.20
C ASP A 232 -8.72 11.90 -18.64
N TRP A 233 -8.62 11.36 -19.86
CA TRP A 233 -7.39 10.85 -20.43
C TRP A 233 -6.57 11.96 -21.09
N TYR A 234 -5.25 11.89 -20.97
CA TYR A 234 -4.34 12.88 -21.57
C TYR A 234 -3.09 12.24 -22.15
N LEU A 235 -2.36 12.99 -22.98
CA LEU A 235 -1.11 12.56 -23.58
C LEU A 235 0.04 12.71 -22.56
N PRO A 236 0.79 11.64 -22.23
CA PRO A 236 1.81 11.66 -21.19
C PRO A 236 2.93 12.66 -21.52
N ALA A 237 3.45 13.39 -20.53
CA ALA A 237 4.71 14.10 -20.68
C ALA A 237 5.88 13.11 -20.78
N ILE A 238 7.06 13.59 -21.20
CA ILE A 238 8.19 12.71 -21.53
C ILE A 238 8.63 11.83 -20.36
N ASP A 239 8.65 12.33 -19.12
CA ASP A 239 9.00 11.53 -17.94
C ASP A 239 7.91 10.51 -17.59
N GLN A 240 6.63 10.88 -17.77
CA GLN A 240 5.52 9.94 -17.57
C GLN A 240 5.55 8.81 -18.62
N LEU A 241 5.91 9.13 -19.87
CA LEU A 241 6.10 8.15 -20.92
C LEU A 241 7.33 7.26 -20.65
N ASN A 242 8.39 7.83 -20.05
CA ASN A 242 9.57 7.08 -19.64
C ASN A 242 9.26 6.10 -18.49
N LEU A 243 8.41 6.48 -17.53
CA LEU A 243 7.88 5.57 -16.51
C LEU A 243 7.12 4.39 -17.17
N LEU A 244 6.29 4.69 -18.17
CA LEU A 244 5.56 3.66 -18.91
C LEU A 244 6.52 2.68 -19.63
N TYR A 245 7.58 3.19 -20.26
CA TYR A 245 8.61 2.35 -20.88
C TYR A 245 9.26 1.39 -19.88
N HIS A 246 9.61 1.86 -18.68
CA HIS A 246 10.24 1.03 -17.65
C HIS A 246 9.28 -0.01 -17.04
N SER A 247 7.98 0.27 -17.00
CA SER A 247 6.96 -0.66 -16.52
C SER A 247 6.42 -1.61 -17.59
N LYS A 248 6.78 -1.39 -18.88
CA LYS A 248 6.27 -2.12 -20.05
C LYS A 248 6.30 -3.65 -19.89
N TYR A 249 7.35 -4.21 -19.31
CA TYR A 249 7.46 -5.67 -19.13
C TYR A 249 6.28 -6.23 -18.33
N ILE A 250 5.97 -5.61 -17.20
CA ILE A 250 4.87 -6.06 -16.32
C ILE A 250 3.54 -5.88 -17.04
N LEU A 251 3.34 -4.73 -17.68
CA LEU A 251 2.11 -4.42 -18.41
C LEU A 251 1.85 -5.39 -19.56
N ASN A 252 2.84 -5.62 -20.43
CA ASN A 252 2.69 -6.52 -21.56
C ASN A 252 2.37 -7.94 -21.08
N LYS A 253 3.05 -8.42 -20.03
CA LYS A 253 2.74 -9.72 -19.44
C LYS A 253 1.29 -9.78 -18.93
N THR A 254 0.82 -8.74 -18.25
CA THR A 254 -0.58 -8.68 -17.79
C THR A 254 -1.54 -8.70 -18.97
N LEU A 255 -1.37 -7.80 -19.94
CA LEU A 255 -2.24 -7.66 -21.12
C LEU A 255 -2.27 -8.93 -21.97
N GLU A 256 -1.15 -9.63 -22.13
CA GLU A 256 -1.10 -10.91 -22.87
C GLU A 256 -1.80 -12.07 -22.13
N SER A 257 -1.96 -11.96 -20.82
CA SER A 257 -2.48 -13.04 -19.97
C SER A 257 -3.93 -12.83 -19.49
N ASP A 258 -4.55 -11.71 -19.85
CA ASP A 258 -5.88 -11.33 -19.36
C ASP A 258 -7.05 -12.08 -20.05
N GLY A 259 -6.78 -12.75 -21.18
CA GLY A 259 -7.78 -13.46 -21.97
C GLY A 259 -8.77 -12.56 -22.72
N ASN A 260 -8.50 -11.25 -22.81
CA ASN A 260 -9.36 -10.26 -23.44
C ASN A 260 -8.77 -9.77 -24.77
N GLY A 261 -9.34 -10.20 -25.90
CA GLY A 261 -8.85 -9.81 -27.23
C GLY A 261 -8.98 -8.32 -27.58
N ALA A 262 -9.58 -7.49 -26.70
CA ALA A 262 -9.69 -6.06 -26.88
C ALA A 262 -8.56 -5.27 -26.19
N THR A 263 -7.75 -5.91 -25.34
CA THR A 263 -6.53 -5.31 -24.80
C THR A 263 -5.37 -5.61 -25.75
N VAL A 264 -4.46 -4.66 -25.88
CA VAL A 264 -3.33 -4.75 -26.83
C VAL A 264 -2.05 -4.37 -26.10
N PRO A 265 -1.06 -5.27 -26.04
CA PRO A 265 0.24 -4.99 -25.46
C PRO A 265 0.89 -3.73 -26.05
N ILE A 266 1.82 -3.16 -25.30
CA ILE A 266 2.61 -2.02 -25.76
C ILE A 266 3.59 -2.48 -26.82
N GLU A 267 3.49 -1.89 -28.00
CA GLU A 267 4.27 -2.26 -29.18
C GLU A 267 5.72 -1.78 -29.10
N LYS A 268 6.58 -2.36 -29.93
CA LYS A 268 7.95 -1.87 -30.15
C LYS A 268 7.91 -0.83 -31.26
N ALA A 269 7.60 0.41 -30.87
CA ALA A 269 7.39 1.53 -31.78
C ALA A 269 7.70 2.85 -31.09
N VAL A 270 7.63 3.94 -31.85
CA VAL A 270 7.74 5.30 -31.31
C VAL A 270 6.41 5.74 -30.71
N TYR A 271 6.48 6.32 -29.52
CA TYR A 271 5.34 6.87 -28.79
C TYR A 271 5.50 8.36 -28.56
N TRP A 272 4.45 9.12 -28.88
CA TRP A 272 4.43 10.56 -28.61
C TRP A 272 4.34 10.85 -27.11
N SER A 273 5.11 11.84 -26.67
CA SER A 273 4.82 12.57 -25.43
C SER A 273 4.13 13.90 -25.76
N SER A 274 3.52 14.53 -24.76
CA SER A 274 2.99 15.90 -24.86
C SER A 274 4.06 16.98 -24.69
N THR A 275 5.31 16.61 -24.41
CA THR A 275 6.40 17.59 -24.20
C THR A 275 6.91 18.10 -25.56
N GLU A 276 6.62 19.37 -25.83
CA GLU A 276 7.09 20.09 -27.01
C GLU A 276 8.61 20.33 -26.91
N ASN A 277 9.34 20.12 -28.01
CA ASN A 277 10.78 20.40 -28.07
C ASN A 277 11.05 21.76 -28.71
N ALA A 278 10.45 22.00 -29.87
CA ALA A 278 10.61 23.22 -30.65
C ALA A 278 9.38 23.48 -31.51
N ALA A 279 9.38 24.58 -32.26
CA ALA A 279 8.26 24.96 -33.13
C ALA A 279 7.82 23.81 -34.06
N ILE A 280 8.77 23.04 -34.61
CA ILE A 280 8.53 21.94 -35.55
C ILE A 280 8.65 20.54 -34.98
N SER A 281 9.08 20.39 -33.73
CA SER A 281 9.37 19.06 -33.17
C SER A 281 8.85 18.88 -31.75
N ALA A 282 8.51 17.65 -31.40
CA ALA A 282 8.14 17.25 -30.04
C ALA A 282 8.95 16.03 -29.61
N TRP A 283 9.03 15.82 -28.30
CA TRP A 283 9.71 14.66 -27.73
C TRP A 283 8.83 13.42 -27.82
N ALA A 284 9.49 12.30 -28.11
CA ALA A 284 8.92 10.96 -28.17
C ALA A 284 9.90 9.96 -27.56
N ILE A 285 9.45 8.74 -27.29
CA ILE A 285 10.33 7.64 -26.89
C ILE A 285 10.17 6.49 -27.89
N ASP A 286 11.29 5.95 -28.35
CA ASP A 286 11.33 4.70 -29.11
C ASP A 286 11.32 3.50 -28.15
N PHE A 287 10.19 2.81 -28.05
CA PHE A 287 10.00 1.65 -27.17
C PHE A 287 10.70 0.36 -27.69
N THR A 288 11.42 0.45 -28.81
CA THR A 288 12.31 -0.61 -29.32
C THR A 288 13.65 -0.61 -28.59
N ILE A 289 14.18 0.59 -28.29
CA ILE A 289 15.53 0.79 -27.74
C ILE A 289 15.56 1.62 -26.45
N GLY A 290 14.44 2.23 -26.06
CA GLY A 290 14.34 3.08 -24.87
C GLY A 290 14.95 4.47 -25.02
N SER A 291 15.09 4.98 -26.25
CA SER A 291 15.70 6.29 -26.49
C SER A 291 14.64 7.39 -26.55
N VAL A 292 14.92 8.51 -25.88
CA VAL A 292 14.22 9.78 -26.13
C VAL A 292 14.68 10.31 -27.48
N ILE A 293 13.74 10.75 -28.31
CA ILE A 293 13.98 11.27 -29.66
C ILE A 293 13.12 12.51 -29.92
N GLY A 294 13.65 13.46 -30.71
CA GLY A 294 12.91 14.62 -31.18
C GLY A 294 12.40 14.39 -32.59
N ASN A 295 11.08 14.38 -32.77
CA ASN A 295 10.45 14.06 -34.05
C ASN A 295 9.63 15.24 -34.59
N ASP A 296 9.52 15.32 -35.92
CA ASP A 296 8.71 16.33 -36.59
C ASP A 296 7.22 16.13 -36.24
N LYS A 297 6.55 17.21 -35.83
CA LYS A 297 5.18 17.18 -35.33
C LYS A 297 4.15 16.68 -36.35
N LEU A 298 4.37 16.93 -37.65
CA LEU A 298 3.43 16.60 -38.72
C LEU A 298 3.90 15.42 -39.57
N CYS A 299 5.21 15.29 -39.81
CA CYS A 299 5.75 14.33 -40.77
C CYS A 299 6.07 12.97 -40.17
N THR A 300 6.07 12.84 -38.83
CA THR A 300 6.47 11.61 -38.14
C THR A 300 5.26 10.93 -37.49
N PRO A 301 4.59 9.99 -38.17
CA PRO A 301 3.50 9.25 -37.55
C PRO A 301 4.06 8.41 -36.39
N SER A 302 3.50 8.60 -35.19
CA SER A 302 3.87 7.82 -34.01
C SER A 302 2.62 7.34 -33.28
N ARG A 303 2.81 6.43 -32.32
CA ARG A 303 1.72 5.86 -31.53
C ARG A 303 1.33 6.75 -30.37
N VAL A 304 0.09 6.61 -29.93
CA VAL A 304 -0.48 7.32 -28.78
C VAL A 304 -1.04 6.29 -27.80
N ARG A 305 -0.51 6.33 -26.57
CA ARG A 305 -1.02 5.58 -25.43
C ARG A 305 -1.42 6.62 -24.38
N ALA A 306 -2.73 6.82 -24.22
CA ALA A 306 -3.24 7.79 -23.27
C ALA A 306 -3.02 7.32 -21.84
N ILE A 307 -2.83 8.27 -20.93
CA ILE A 307 -2.70 8.03 -19.50
C ILE A 307 -3.69 8.88 -18.70
N ARG A 308 -3.87 8.54 -17.43
CA ARG A 308 -4.64 9.33 -16.45
C ARG A 308 -4.08 9.15 -15.05
N ASN A 309 -4.42 10.07 -14.15
CA ASN A 309 -4.08 10.00 -12.74
C ASN A 309 -5.15 9.17 -11.97
N PHE A 310 -4.77 8.62 -10.83
CA PHE A 310 -5.68 8.13 -9.81
C PHE A 310 -5.18 8.47 -8.41
#